data_AF-A0A2A5J1E9-F1
#
_entry.id   AF-A0A2A5J1E9-F1
#
_cell.length_a   1.000
_cell.length_b   1.000
_cell.length_c   1.000
_cell.angle_alpha   90.00
_cell.angle_beta   90.00
_cell.angle_gamma   90.00
#
_symmetry.space_group_name_H-M   'P 1'
#
loop_
_entity.id
_entity.type
_entity.pdbx_description
1 polymer ?
#
loop_
_entity_poly.entity_id
_entity_poly.type
_entity_poly.pdbx_seq_one_letter_code
_entity_poly.pdbx_strand_id
1 'polypeptide(L)'
;MAVEWTSSADKHDIDHEDALHAIANAIYIEEEFDEPRVPGHARPTLFIGPPRTLGGPLLEVMVEIIKPRTMVVFHVMEARRKILNRMND
;
A
#
# COMPACT_ATOMS: atom_id res chain seq x y z
N MET A 1 -4.98 -9.57 12.80
CA MET A 1 -4.67 -9.64 11.36
C MET A 1 -3.17 -9.86 11.28
N ALA A 2 -2.71 -10.90 10.57
CA ALA A 2 -1.28 -11.10 10.34
C ALA A 2 -0.86 -10.16 9.20
N VAL A 3 0.26 -9.46 9.37
CA VAL A 3 0.86 -8.64 8.31
C VAL A 3 2.11 -9.35 7.83
N GLU A 4 2.14 -9.65 6.54
CA GLU A 4 3.28 -10.28 5.88
C GLU A 4 3.85 -9.30 4.85
N TRP A 5 5.16 -9.36 4.65
CA TRP A 5 5.88 -8.46 3.75
C TRP A 5 6.59 -9.30 2.69
N THR A 6 6.41 -8.95 1.43
CA THR A 6 7.23 -9.53 0.37
C THR A 6 8.57 -8.80 0.30
N SER A 7 9.60 -9.46 -0.23
CA SER A 7 10.89 -8.81 -0.49
C SER A 7 10.81 -7.64 -1.47
N SER A 8 9.71 -7.51 -2.24
CA SER A 8 9.52 -6.35 -3.11
C SER A 8 9.03 -5.11 -2.37
N ALA A 9 8.38 -5.27 -1.20
CA ALA A 9 7.95 -4.14 -0.38
C ALA A 9 9.15 -3.35 0.16
N ASP A 10 10.28 -4.02 0.41
CA ASP A 10 11.47 -3.44 1.03
C ASP A 10 12.41 -2.72 0.04
N LYS A 11 12.07 -2.69 -1.25
CA LYS A 11 12.96 -2.17 -2.31
C LYS A 11 13.23 -0.67 -2.24
N HIS A 12 12.40 0.07 -1.51
CA HIS A 12 12.42 1.53 -1.47
C HIS A 12 12.87 2.11 -0.12
N ASP A 13 13.40 1.27 0.79
CA ASP A 13 13.95 1.69 2.08
C ASP A 13 12.97 2.50 2.94
N ILE A 14 11.71 2.08 2.93
CA ILE A 14 10.65 2.67 3.75
C ILE A 14 10.36 1.74 4.92
N ASP A 15 10.40 2.30 6.13
CA ASP A 15 10.08 1.57 7.35
C ASP A 15 8.68 0.95 7.28
N HIS A 16 8.57 -0.32 7.68
CA HIS A 16 7.29 -1.02 7.78
C HIS A 16 6.28 -0.26 8.64
N GLU A 17 6.75 0.39 9.70
CA GLU A 17 5.91 1.20 10.58
C GLU A 17 5.35 2.46 9.90
N ASP A 18 6.09 3.05 8.95
CA ASP A 18 5.58 4.17 8.14
C ASP A 18 4.55 3.71 7.12
N ALA A 19 4.76 2.55 6.49
CA ALA A 19 3.78 1.94 5.61
C ALA A 19 2.49 1.56 6.36
N LEU A 20 2.60 0.99 7.55
CA LEU A 20 1.45 0.68 8.41
C LEU A 20 0.74 1.95 8.87
N HIS A 21 1.48 3.00 9.21
CA HIS A 21 0.90 4.30 9.54
C HIS A 21 0.15 4.90 8.35
N ALA A 22 0.69 4.80 7.14
CA ALA A 22 0.05 5.26 5.92
C ALA A 22 -1.25 4.48 5.61
N ILE A 23 -1.27 3.17 5.85
CA ILE A 23 -2.52 2.36 5.73
C ILE A 23 -3.54 2.82 6.79
N ALA A 24 -3.13 2.94 8.05
CA ALA A 24 -4.03 3.31 9.15
C ALA A 24 -4.59 4.74 9.03
N ASN A 25 -3.84 5.65 8.40
CA ASN A 25 -4.20 7.05 8.20
C ASN A 25 -4.42 7.38 6.72
N ALA A 26 -4.85 6.39 5.93
CA ALA A 26 -5.03 6.57 4.50
C ALA A 26 -6.05 7.68 4.22
N ILE A 27 -5.64 8.62 3.36
CA ILE A 27 -6.50 9.71 2.88
C ILE A 27 -7.19 9.33 1.56
N TYR A 28 -6.73 8.25 0.92
CA TYR A 28 -7.35 7.67 -0.25
C TYR A 28 -7.17 6.15 -0.22
N ILE A 29 -8.24 5.44 -0.56
CA ILE A 29 -8.28 3.98 -0.62
C ILE A 29 -8.95 3.62 -1.94
N GLU A 30 -8.31 2.74 -2.71
CA GLU A 30 -8.89 2.16 -3.92
C GLU A 30 -8.85 0.64 -3.80
N GLU A 31 -10.02 0.06 -3.57
CA GLU A 31 -10.20 -1.39 -3.57
C GLU A 31 -10.14 -1.90 -5.00
N GLU A 32 -9.55 -3.09 -5.16
CA GLU A 32 -9.36 -3.71 -6.46
C GLU A 32 -8.69 -2.79 -7.51
N PHE A 33 -7.63 -2.09 -7.10
CA PHE A 33 -6.91 -1.05 -7.84
C PHE A 33 -6.41 -1.48 -9.24
N ASP A 34 -6.06 -2.77 -9.41
CA ASP A 34 -5.50 -3.32 -10.65
C ASP A 34 -5.91 -4.79 -10.84
N GLU A 35 -5.55 -5.37 -11.98
CA GLU A 35 -5.59 -6.82 -12.15
C GLU A 35 -4.43 -7.49 -11.39
N PRO A 36 -4.64 -8.71 -10.85
CA PRO A 36 -3.57 -9.46 -10.22
C PRO A 36 -2.51 -9.79 -11.27
N ARG A 37 -1.25 -9.42 -11.00
CA ARG A 37 -0.14 -9.71 -11.94
C ARG A 37 0.24 -11.19 -11.98
N VAL A 38 -0.23 -11.97 -11.01
CA VAL A 38 0.03 -13.40 -10.89
C VAL A 38 -1.31 -14.13 -10.83
N PRO A 39 -1.54 -15.15 -11.68
CA PRO A 39 -2.76 -15.95 -11.65
C PRO A 39 -3.01 -16.55 -10.26
N GLY A 40 -4.24 -16.44 -9.76
CA GLY A 40 -4.65 -16.97 -8.46
C GLY A 40 -4.52 -16.01 -7.28
N HIS A 41 -3.98 -14.80 -7.49
CA HIS A 41 -3.94 -13.74 -6.48
C HIS A 41 -5.20 -12.86 -6.52
N ALA A 42 -5.57 -12.28 -5.39
CA ALA A 42 -6.66 -11.32 -5.30
C ALA A 42 -6.27 -9.98 -5.92
N ARG A 43 -7.29 -9.20 -6.35
CA ARG A 43 -7.06 -7.82 -6.81
C ARG A 43 -6.52 -6.99 -5.64
N PRO A 44 -5.43 -6.25 -5.84
CA PRO A 44 -4.79 -5.52 -4.75
C PRO A 44 -5.63 -4.33 -4.31
N THR A 45 -5.51 -3.98 -3.03
CA THR A 45 -6.03 -2.71 -2.50
C THR A 45 -4.88 -1.71 -2.42
N LEU A 46 -5.11 -0.50 -2.93
CA LEU A 46 -4.18 0.62 -2.83
C LEU A 46 -4.61 1.53 -1.66
N PHE A 47 -3.63 1.87 -0.82
CA PHE A 47 -3.73 2.91 0.19
C PHE A 47 -2.76 4.04 -0.15
N ILE A 48 -3.23 5.28 0.01
CA ILE A 48 -2.37 6.47 -0.03
C ILE A 48 -2.52 7.20 1.30
N GLY A 49 -1.41 7.39 2.03
CA GLY A 49 -1.43 8.01 3.35
C GLY A 49 -0.08 8.57 3.79
N PRO A 50 -0.04 9.33 4.89
CA PRO A 50 1.20 9.93 5.38
C PRO A 50 2.06 8.93 6.17
N PRO A 51 3.39 9.07 6.15
CA PRO A 51 4.29 8.37 7.06
C PRO A 51 4.10 8.90 8.49
N ARG A 52 4.80 8.31 9.47
CA ARG A 52 4.76 8.80 10.86
C ARG A 52 5.43 10.15 11.00
N THR A 53 6.43 10.43 10.16
CA THR A 53 7.13 11.71 10.12
C THR A 53 6.17 12.80 9.63
N LEU A 54 5.90 13.77 10.51
CA LEU A 54 5.02 14.90 10.20
C LEU A 54 5.53 15.70 9.00
N GLY A 55 4.67 15.91 8.00
CA GLY A 55 5.02 16.64 6.78
C GLY A 55 5.85 15.85 5.77
N GLY A 56 6.09 14.55 6.01
CA GLY A 56 6.71 13.66 5.03
C GLY A 56 5.86 13.44 3.78
N PRO A 57 6.47 12.96 2.67
CA PRO A 57 5.74 12.67 1.44
C PRO A 57 4.71 11.57 1.65
N LEU A 58 3.56 11.64 0.97
CA LEU A 58 2.58 10.56 0.99
C LEU A 58 3.21 9.28 0.46
N LEU A 59 2.79 8.15 1.01
CA LEU A 59 3.19 6.82 0.60
C LEU A 59 2.07 6.15 -0.19
N GLU A 60 2.42 5.48 -1.28
CA GLU A 60 1.53 4.50 -1.92
C GLU A 60 1.86 3.11 -1.37
N VAL A 61 0.86 2.42 -0.84
CA VAL A 61 0.98 1.09 -0.25
C VAL A 61 -0.03 0.16 -0.90
N MET A 62 0.44 -0.93 -1.52
CA MET A 62 -0.45 -1.92 -2.11
C MET A 62 -0.39 -3.22 -1.33
N VAL A 63 -1.57 -3.78 -1.07
CA VAL A 63 -1.72 -5.00 -0.28
C VAL A 63 -2.64 -6.00 -0.96
N GLU A 64 -2.41 -7.27 -0.69
CA GLU A 64 -3.34 -8.35 -0.96
C GLU A 64 -4.01 -8.77 0.36
N ILE A 65 -5.34 -8.83 0.39
CA ILE A 65 -6.10 -9.30 1.55
C ILE A 65 -6.44 -10.78 1.34
N ILE A 66 -5.71 -11.65 2.04
CA ILE A 66 -5.93 -13.09 2.03
C ILE A 66 -6.87 -13.46 3.19
N LYS A 67 -8.08 -13.90 2.85
CA LYS A 67 -9.09 -14.30 3.84
C LYS A 67 -8.60 -15.50 4.66
N PRO A 68 -8.91 -15.57 5.96
CA PRO A 68 -9.79 -14.65 6.69
C PRO A 68 -9.08 -13.44 7.34
N ARG A 69 -7.74 -13.45 7.50
CA ARG A 69 -7.07 -12.54 8.44
C ARG A 69 -5.63 -12.15 8.08
N THR A 70 -5.19 -12.33 6.83
CA THR A 70 -3.82 -11.99 6.41
C THR A 70 -3.83 -10.82 5.44
N MET A 71 -2.96 -9.84 5.67
CA MET A 71 -2.67 -8.74 4.76
C MET A 71 -1.22 -8.88 4.31
N VAL A 72 -1.02 -9.09 3.02
CA VAL A 72 0.32 -9.20 2.42
C VAL A 72 0.66 -7.87 1.78
N VAL A 73 1.61 -7.14 2.35
CA VAL A 73 2.15 -5.90 1.78
C VAL A 73 3.22 -6.28 0.77
N PHE A 74 3.03 -5.89 -0.49
CA PHE A 74 3.95 -6.26 -1.56
C PHE A 74 4.59 -5.06 -2.28
N HIS A 75 4.10 -3.85 -2.03
CA HIS A 75 4.59 -2.61 -2.64
C HIS A 75 4.44 -1.46 -1.66
N VAL A 76 5.55 -0.77 -1.40
CA VAL A 76 5.60 0.46 -0.62
C VAL A 76 6.58 1.40 -1.31
N MET A 77 6.16 2.62 -1.59
CA MET A 77 7.05 3.69 -2.03
C MET A 77 6.43 5.06 -1.77
N GLU A 78 7.22 6.13 -1.92
CA GLU A 78 6.65 7.47 -2.04
C GLU A 78 5.63 7.52 -3.17
N ALA A 79 4.47 8.11 -2.90
CA ALA A 79 3.35 8.17 -3.83
C ALA A 79 3.75 8.90 -5.10
N ARG A 80 3.70 8.17 -6.22
CA ARG A 80 4.05 8.71 -7.53
C ARG A 80 2.95 9.63 -8.02
N ARG A 81 3.32 10.62 -8.84
CA ARG A 81 2.36 11.56 -9.46
C ARG A 81 1.20 10.85 -10.15
N LYS A 82 1.47 9.73 -10.86
CA LYS A 82 0.42 8.92 -11.50
C LYS A 82 -0.63 8.41 -10.51
N ILE A 83 -0.19 7.95 -9.34
CA ILE A 83 -1.07 7.45 -8.28
C ILE A 83 -1.79 8.62 -7.60
N LEU A 84 -1.09 9.70 -7.30
CA LEU A 84 -1.69 10.91 -6.72
C LEU A 84 -2.76 11.53 -7.63
N ASN A 85 -2.59 11.47 -8.95
CA ASN A 85 -3.58 11.99 -9.90
C ASN A 85 -4.93 11.26 -9.78
N ARG A 86 -4.94 9.98 -9.41
CA ARG A 86 -6.17 9.19 -9.20
C ARG A 86 -7.00 9.65 -8.01
N MET A 87 -6.41 10.43 -7.09
CA MET A 87 -7.17 11.02 -5.98
C MET A 87 -8.10 12.15 -6.42
N ASN A 88 -7.93 12.66 -7.66
CA ASN A 88 -8.70 13.79 -8.18
C ASN A 88 -9.71 13.40 -9.28
N ASP A 89 -9.81 12.11 -9.62
CA ASP A 89 -10.81 11.54 -10.55
C ASP A 89 -11.99 10.98 -9.76
#